data_AF-A0A7X6VUT8-F1
#
_entry.id   AF-A0A7X6VUT8-F1
#
_cell.length_a   1.000
_cell.length_b   1.000
_cell.length_c   1.000
_cell.angle_alpha   90.00
_cell.angle_beta   90.00
_cell.angle_gamma   90.00
#
_symmetry.space_group_name_H-M   'P 1'
#
loop_
_entity.id
_entity.type
_entity.pdbx_description
1 polymer ?
#
loop_
_entity_poly.entity_id
_entity_poly.type
_entity_poly.pdbx_seq_one_letter_code
_entity_poly.pdbx_strand_id
1 'polypeptide(L)'
;MATDLKNLKWTKASVLSGLWAGIEIVAGSFLHNLKIPFSGTFLTLISITLVIGFYQIWKHPGIIWRAGIITALMKSISPSAVILGPMIAITMEGLVLEFSVRLLGRNLLGYAIAGALTMLGALVHKITHLFVLYGLDIFQIYEEMFRFAVFKMGLPNANTFHVVLSLFLIYAVLGMLAAFAGYLIGSRALNEQNSGLPDFTEALSHGKWETGDTRGNYSPALLVMHIILIPLLLFGLANLSPGYSLLIVLPYFALIAWRYRIAVRRLKKWMFWMQLLVILLLALFFGKTSASGMAGKLEALSQGFSMVLRALVVVLGFSGLSTELRAPVLQKLFYKTGFKQLYMAINNAFSILPAIVDGMATPGQFIRNPIRSIALSLQYVDSWHQHLMDRLP
;
A
#
# COMPACT_ATOMS: atom_id res chain seq x y z
N MET A 1 24.14 -6.22 -24.97
CA MET A 1 22.76 -5.98 -25.44
C MET A 1 21.67 -6.39 -24.45
N ALA A 2 21.49 -7.67 -24.08
CA ALA A 2 20.45 -8.08 -23.12
C ALA A 2 20.67 -7.54 -21.69
N THR A 3 21.93 -7.47 -21.26
CA THR A 3 22.37 -6.90 -19.98
C THR A 3 22.14 -5.39 -19.92
N ASP A 4 22.43 -4.67 -21.01
CA ASP A 4 22.21 -3.21 -21.13
C ASP A 4 20.73 -2.86 -21.09
N LEU A 5 19.89 -3.63 -21.80
CA LEU A 5 18.44 -3.44 -21.78
C LEU A 5 17.86 -3.74 -20.39
N LYS A 6 18.42 -4.73 -19.68
CA LYS A 6 18.02 -5.05 -18.31
C LYS A 6 18.37 -3.90 -17.36
N ASN A 7 19.59 -3.35 -17.46
CA ASN A 7 20.03 -2.20 -16.67
C ASN A 7 19.17 -0.96 -16.96
N LEU A 8 18.89 -0.67 -18.24
CA LEU A 8 18.03 0.44 -18.65
C LEU A 8 16.62 0.37 -18.03
N LYS A 9 16.01 -0.82 -17.98
CA LYS A 9 14.69 -1.01 -17.35
C LYS A 9 14.70 -0.71 -15.86
N TRP A 10 15.78 -1.04 -15.16
CA TRP A 10 15.93 -0.75 -13.73
C TRP A 10 16.17 0.74 -13.48
N THR A 11 17.01 1.40 -14.29
CA THR A 11 17.22 2.85 -14.19
C THR A 11 15.93 3.63 -14.44
N LYS A 12 15.18 3.29 -15.50
CA LYS A 12 13.87 3.90 -15.78
C LYS A 12 12.85 3.64 -14.66
N ALA A 13 12.86 2.43 -14.08
CA ALA A 13 12.02 2.10 -12.93
C ALA A 13 12.42 2.90 -11.67
N SER A 14 13.70 3.22 -11.48
CA SER A 14 14.14 4.10 -10.39
C SER A 14 13.57 5.50 -10.49
N VAL A 15 13.51 6.07 -11.70
CA VAL A 15 12.91 7.40 -11.92
C VAL A 15 11.42 7.39 -11.59
N LEU A 16 10.66 6.45 -12.17
CA LEU A 16 9.23 6.30 -11.83
C LEU A 16 9.03 6.06 -10.33
N SER A 17 9.88 5.23 -9.72
CA SER A 17 9.78 4.94 -8.30
C SER A 17 10.12 6.14 -7.41
N GLY A 18 11.08 6.99 -7.79
CA GLY A 18 11.39 8.22 -7.06
C GLY A 18 10.19 9.16 -7.03
N LEU A 19 9.54 9.34 -8.19
CA LEU A 19 8.30 10.10 -8.32
C LEU A 19 7.17 9.51 -7.47
N TRP A 20 6.91 8.22 -7.68
CA TRP A 20 5.81 7.54 -7.01
C TRP A 20 6.01 7.50 -5.50
N ALA A 21 7.23 7.21 -5.03
CA ALA A 21 7.54 7.19 -3.60
C ALA A 21 7.48 8.59 -2.99
N GLY A 22 7.96 9.62 -3.70
CA GLY A 22 7.84 11.00 -3.27
C GLY A 22 6.39 11.40 -3.06
N ILE A 23 5.52 11.16 -4.03
CA ILE A 23 4.08 11.42 -3.92
C ILE A 23 3.46 10.61 -2.77
N GLU A 24 3.76 9.32 -2.69
CA GLU A 24 3.23 8.41 -1.67
C GLU A 24 3.65 8.81 -0.24
N ILE A 25 4.84 9.40 -0.07
CA ILE A 25 5.33 9.89 1.21
C ILE A 25 4.72 11.26 1.53
N VAL A 26 4.74 12.20 0.58
CA VAL A 26 4.27 13.58 0.77
C VAL A 26 2.74 13.65 0.84
N ALA A 27 2.04 13.22 -0.20
CA ALA A 27 0.57 13.21 -0.23
C ALA A 27 0.02 12.25 0.82
N GLY A 28 0.63 11.07 0.99
CA GLY A 28 0.17 10.09 1.97
C GLY A 28 0.27 10.60 3.42
N SER A 29 1.39 11.21 3.80
CA SER A 29 1.54 11.79 5.14
C SER A 29 0.56 12.94 5.37
N PHE A 30 0.35 13.80 4.37
CA PHE A 30 -0.59 14.91 4.46
C PHE A 30 -2.05 14.45 4.61
N LEU A 31 -2.51 13.51 3.75
CA LEU A 31 -3.87 12.95 3.81
C LEU A 31 -4.14 12.28 5.17
N HIS A 32 -3.15 11.55 5.70
CA HIS A 32 -3.24 10.94 7.02
C HIS A 32 -3.27 11.98 8.15
N ASN A 33 -2.51 13.07 8.05
CA ASN A 33 -2.52 14.14 9.03
C ASN A 33 -3.86 14.89 9.06
N LEU A 34 -4.50 15.08 7.89
CA LEU A 34 -5.85 15.64 7.79
C LEU A 34 -6.97 14.66 8.14
N LYS A 35 -6.67 13.38 8.38
CA LYS A 35 -7.65 12.31 8.62
C LYS A 35 -8.71 12.21 7.52
N ILE A 36 -8.32 12.44 6.26
CA ILE A 36 -9.24 12.36 5.13
C ILE A 36 -9.72 10.90 4.95
N PRO A 37 -11.05 10.66 4.92
CA PRO A 37 -11.57 9.32 4.68
C PRO A 37 -11.15 8.85 3.29
N PHE A 38 -10.95 7.54 3.12
CA PHE A 38 -10.55 6.93 1.85
C PHE A 38 -9.20 7.43 1.29
N SER A 39 -8.29 7.92 2.14
CA SER A 39 -6.94 8.35 1.73
C SER A 39 -6.22 7.35 0.81
N GLY A 40 -6.34 6.05 1.08
CA GLY A 40 -5.75 5.00 0.23
C GLY A 40 -6.35 4.96 -1.18
N THR A 41 -7.66 5.19 -1.33
CA THR A 41 -8.33 5.27 -2.64
C THR A 41 -7.81 6.47 -3.44
N PHE A 42 -7.62 7.62 -2.79
CA PHE A 42 -7.01 8.78 -3.44
C PHE A 42 -5.58 8.51 -3.90
N LEU A 43 -4.76 7.87 -3.06
CA LEU A 43 -3.40 7.50 -3.42
C LEU A 43 -3.37 6.53 -4.62
N THR A 44 -4.21 5.50 -4.66
CA THR A 44 -4.31 4.60 -5.81
C THR A 44 -4.69 5.34 -7.10
N LEU A 45 -5.62 6.30 -7.05
CA LEU A 45 -5.97 7.11 -8.23
C LEU A 45 -4.80 7.94 -8.74
N ILE A 46 -4.03 8.52 -7.82
CA ILE A 46 -2.80 9.26 -8.13
C ILE A 46 -1.74 8.31 -8.72
N SER A 47 -1.55 7.12 -8.12
CA SER A 47 -0.65 6.07 -8.63
C SER A 47 -0.99 5.70 -10.07
N ILE A 48 -2.27 5.41 -10.36
CA ILE A 48 -2.73 5.04 -11.71
C ILE A 48 -2.43 6.17 -12.70
N THR A 49 -2.79 7.41 -12.35
CA THR A 49 -2.57 8.60 -13.20
C THR A 49 -1.08 8.79 -13.50
N LEU A 50 -0.23 8.74 -12.47
CA LEU A 50 1.22 8.91 -12.58
C LEU A 50 1.85 7.80 -13.42
N VAL A 51 1.55 6.53 -13.10
CA VAL A 51 2.18 5.37 -13.74
C VAL A 51 1.79 5.28 -15.21
N ILE A 52 0.50 5.47 -15.54
CA ILE A 52 0.05 5.44 -16.94
C ILE A 52 0.58 6.65 -17.72
N GLY A 53 0.64 7.83 -17.09
CA GLY A 53 1.22 9.03 -17.70
C GLY A 53 2.71 8.85 -18.00
N PHE A 54 3.48 8.36 -17.03
CA PHE A 54 4.89 8.02 -17.22
C PHE A 54 5.09 6.96 -18.30
N TYR A 55 4.22 5.96 -18.37
CA TYR A 55 4.30 4.91 -19.37
C TYR A 55 4.06 5.42 -20.80
N GLN A 56 3.44 6.59 -20.98
CA GLN A 56 3.34 7.23 -22.31
C GLN A 56 4.71 7.69 -22.82
N ILE A 57 5.60 8.10 -21.91
CA ILE A 57 6.97 8.55 -22.21
C ILE A 57 7.85 7.34 -22.53
N TRP A 58 7.92 6.34 -21.63
CA TRP A 58 8.73 5.13 -21.84
C TRP A 58 7.91 3.84 -21.88
N LYS A 59 7.52 3.44 -23.09
CA LYS A 59 6.69 2.25 -23.37
C LYS A 59 7.46 0.92 -23.32
N HIS A 60 8.33 0.70 -22.34
CA HIS A 60 9.05 -0.58 -22.20
C HIS A 60 8.38 -1.53 -21.20
N PRO A 61 8.18 -2.82 -21.56
CA PRO A 61 7.57 -3.77 -20.64
C PRO A 61 8.52 -4.07 -19.49
N GLY A 62 7.97 -4.02 -18.29
CA GLY A 62 8.60 -4.39 -17.05
C GLY A 62 9.05 -3.22 -16.19
N ILE A 63 8.85 -1.99 -16.62
CA ILE A 63 9.18 -0.82 -15.79
C ILE A 63 8.18 -0.72 -14.62
N ILE A 64 6.89 -0.97 -14.86
CA ILE A 64 5.83 -0.65 -13.89
C ILE A 64 5.93 -1.53 -12.64
N TRP A 65 6.03 -2.86 -12.80
CA TRP A 65 6.12 -3.75 -11.63
C TRP A 65 7.42 -3.54 -10.83
N ARG A 66 8.54 -3.23 -11.52
CA ARG A 66 9.81 -2.90 -10.87
C ARG A 66 9.68 -1.63 -10.06
N ALA A 67 9.08 -0.59 -10.62
CA ALA A 67 8.83 0.67 -9.93
C ALA A 67 7.92 0.46 -8.71
N GLY A 68 6.87 -0.37 -8.81
CA GLY A 68 6.01 -0.71 -7.66
C GLY A 68 6.78 -1.35 -6.51
N ILE A 69 7.68 -2.30 -6.80
CA ILE A 69 8.54 -2.92 -5.77
C ILE A 69 9.50 -1.89 -5.15
N ILE A 70 10.19 -1.10 -5.98
CA ILE A 70 11.14 -0.08 -5.48
C ILE A 70 10.38 0.94 -4.61
N THR A 71 9.20 1.38 -5.03
CA THR A 71 8.35 2.35 -4.32
C THR A 71 7.92 1.80 -2.96
N ALA A 72 7.47 0.54 -2.91
CA ALA A 72 7.12 -0.13 -1.68
C ALA A 72 8.33 -0.22 -0.72
N LEU A 73 9.51 -0.55 -1.23
CA LEU A 73 10.74 -0.61 -0.43
C LEU A 73 11.16 0.78 0.08
N MET A 74 11.02 1.84 -0.72
CA MET A 74 11.27 3.22 -0.28
C MET A 74 10.27 3.65 0.80
N LYS A 75 8.99 3.30 0.65
CA LYS A 75 7.94 3.54 1.66
C LYS A 75 8.28 2.84 2.98
N SER A 76 8.97 1.70 2.94
CA SER A 76 9.40 0.98 4.16
C SER A 76 10.38 1.77 5.04
N ILE A 77 11.10 2.72 4.45
CA ILE A 77 12.09 3.57 5.11
C ILE A 77 11.44 4.86 5.65
N SER A 78 10.22 5.18 5.21
CA SER A 78 9.44 6.32 5.73
C SER A 78 9.13 6.16 7.23
N PRO A 79 9.14 7.23 8.05
CA PRO A 79 8.88 7.19 9.50
C PRO A 79 7.43 6.81 9.91
N SER A 80 6.64 6.26 8.99
CA SER A 80 5.24 5.87 9.21
C SER A 80 5.11 4.66 10.15
N ALA A 81 4.06 4.63 10.99
CA ALA A 81 3.84 3.60 12.01
C ALA A 81 3.20 2.30 11.47
N VAL A 82 2.66 2.31 10.25
CA VAL A 82 2.04 1.16 9.58
C VAL A 82 2.59 1.07 8.17
N ILE A 83 3.50 0.12 7.96
CA ILE A 83 4.34 0.07 6.76
C ILE A 83 3.92 -1.07 5.83
N LEU A 84 3.63 -2.25 6.38
CA LEU A 84 3.45 -3.46 5.57
C LEU A 84 2.19 -3.42 4.67
N GLY A 85 1.07 -2.90 5.18
CA GLY A 85 -0.17 -2.78 4.40
C GLY A 85 0.01 -1.95 3.13
N PRO A 86 0.44 -0.68 3.24
CA PRO A 86 0.75 0.15 2.07
C PRO A 86 1.77 -0.48 1.12
N MET A 87 2.82 -1.15 1.61
CA MET A 87 3.80 -1.83 0.76
C MET A 87 3.17 -2.92 -0.13
N ILE A 88 2.29 -3.75 0.44
CA ILE A 88 1.58 -4.80 -0.30
C ILE A 88 0.65 -4.16 -1.33
N ALA A 89 -0.07 -3.10 -0.95
CA ALA A 89 -0.96 -2.37 -1.85
C ALA A 89 -0.21 -1.80 -3.07
N ILE A 90 0.86 -1.03 -2.86
CA ILE A 90 1.68 -0.43 -3.94
C ILE A 90 2.27 -1.50 -4.86
N THR A 91 2.78 -2.59 -4.28
CA THR A 91 3.33 -3.71 -5.06
C THR A 91 2.25 -4.35 -5.94
N MET A 92 1.07 -4.58 -5.38
CA MET A 92 -0.07 -5.15 -6.10
C MET A 92 -0.55 -4.18 -7.20
N GLU A 93 -0.63 -2.87 -6.93
CA GLU A 93 -0.96 -1.86 -7.95
C GLU A 93 -0.02 -1.94 -9.17
N GLY A 94 1.29 -1.99 -8.92
CA GLY A 94 2.29 -2.12 -9.98
C GLY A 94 2.20 -3.43 -10.76
N LEU A 95 1.91 -4.54 -10.07
CA LEU A 95 1.73 -5.86 -10.72
C LEU A 95 0.46 -5.91 -11.58
N VAL A 96 -0.66 -5.42 -11.06
CA VAL A 96 -1.95 -5.40 -11.78
C VAL A 96 -1.88 -4.48 -12.98
N LEU A 97 -1.29 -3.28 -12.84
CA LEU A 97 -1.09 -2.36 -13.97
C LEU A 97 -0.22 -3.00 -15.06
N GLU A 98 0.95 -3.54 -14.70
CA GLU A 98 1.85 -4.17 -15.67
C GLU A 98 1.17 -5.35 -16.38
N PHE A 99 0.53 -6.23 -15.62
CA PHE A 99 -0.13 -7.42 -16.17
C PHE A 99 -1.27 -7.03 -17.13
N SER A 100 -2.13 -6.10 -16.72
CA SER A 100 -3.28 -5.65 -17.50
C SER A 100 -2.85 -4.96 -18.80
N VAL A 101 -1.86 -4.06 -18.75
CA VAL A 101 -1.35 -3.36 -19.94
C VAL A 101 -0.65 -4.31 -20.90
N ARG A 102 0.04 -5.34 -20.39
CA ARG A 102 0.65 -6.37 -21.24
C ARG A 102 -0.38 -7.23 -21.96
N LEU A 103 -1.44 -7.61 -21.25
CA LEU A 103 -2.46 -8.51 -21.78
C LEU A 103 -3.36 -7.81 -22.79
N LEU A 104 -3.79 -6.58 -22.49
CA LEU A 104 -4.78 -5.83 -23.29
C LEU A 104 -4.14 -4.89 -24.32
N GLY A 105 -2.82 -4.74 -24.26
CA GLY A 105 -2.05 -3.91 -25.18
C GLY A 105 -1.97 -2.44 -24.79
N ARG A 106 -1.17 -1.71 -25.57
CA ARG A 106 -0.82 -0.29 -25.34
C ARG A 106 -1.76 0.67 -26.05
N ASN A 107 -3.06 0.47 -25.88
CA ASN A 107 -4.12 1.32 -26.43
C ASN A 107 -4.97 1.92 -25.29
N LEU A 108 -5.83 2.89 -25.62
CA LEU A 108 -6.62 3.61 -24.62
C LEU A 108 -7.50 2.67 -23.78
N LEU A 109 -8.12 1.67 -24.41
CA LEU A 109 -8.95 0.67 -23.73
C LEU A 109 -8.12 -0.19 -22.77
N GLY A 110 -6.94 -0.64 -23.19
CA GLY A 110 -5.99 -1.38 -22.36
C GLY A 110 -5.56 -0.59 -21.13
N TYR A 111 -5.30 0.72 -21.28
CA TYR A 111 -5.01 1.60 -20.15
C TYR A 111 -6.22 1.81 -19.24
N ALA A 112 -7.41 2.05 -19.80
CA ALA A 112 -8.64 2.23 -19.03
C ALA A 112 -8.97 0.99 -18.19
N ILE A 113 -8.93 -0.20 -18.80
CA ILE A 113 -9.19 -1.46 -18.10
C ILE A 113 -8.09 -1.73 -17.06
N ALA A 114 -6.81 -1.42 -17.36
CA ALA A 114 -5.75 -1.52 -16.37
C ALA A 114 -6.02 -0.63 -15.14
N GLY A 115 -6.44 0.62 -15.34
CA GLY A 115 -6.85 1.51 -14.26
C GLY A 115 -8.03 0.96 -13.45
N ALA A 116 -9.06 0.45 -14.14
CA ALA A 116 -10.22 -0.18 -13.49
C ALA A 116 -9.81 -1.37 -12.62
N LEU A 117 -9.04 -2.31 -13.17
CA LEU A 117 -8.58 -3.51 -12.47
C LEU A 117 -7.67 -3.17 -11.29
N THR A 118 -6.81 -2.16 -11.40
CA THR A 118 -5.97 -1.70 -10.29
C THR A 118 -6.79 -1.10 -9.17
N MET A 119 -7.80 -0.30 -9.50
CA MET A 119 -8.70 0.29 -8.50
C MET A 119 -9.56 -0.77 -7.81
N LEU A 120 -10.06 -1.75 -8.57
CA LEU A 120 -10.72 -2.94 -8.04
C LEU A 120 -9.78 -3.78 -7.17
N GLY A 121 -8.53 -3.94 -7.59
CA GLY A 121 -7.49 -4.60 -6.81
C GLY A 121 -7.30 -3.95 -5.44
N ALA A 122 -7.30 -2.62 -5.36
CA ALA A 122 -7.20 -1.90 -4.09
C ALA A 122 -8.41 -2.17 -3.17
N LEU A 123 -9.61 -2.25 -3.75
CA LEU A 123 -10.82 -2.64 -3.02
C LEU A 123 -10.73 -4.09 -2.50
N VAL A 124 -10.30 -5.03 -3.36
CA VAL A 124 -10.06 -6.43 -2.99
C VAL A 124 -9.01 -6.54 -1.88
N HIS A 125 -7.91 -5.78 -1.96
CA HIS A 125 -6.89 -5.75 -0.91
C HIS A 125 -7.48 -5.29 0.44
N LYS A 126 -8.37 -4.29 0.43
CA LYS A 126 -9.06 -3.82 1.64
C LYS A 126 -9.97 -4.89 2.24
N ILE A 127 -10.71 -5.63 1.41
CA ILE A 127 -11.56 -6.76 1.82
C ILE A 127 -10.70 -7.89 2.38
N THR A 128 -9.62 -8.26 1.70
CA THR A 128 -8.67 -9.29 2.15
C THR A 128 -8.03 -8.88 3.48
N HIS A 129 -7.67 -7.60 3.65
CA HIS A 129 -7.11 -7.11 4.91
C HIS A 129 -8.11 -7.24 6.07
N LEU A 130 -9.38 -6.91 5.82
CA LEU A 130 -10.46 -7.08 6.79
C LEU A 130 -10.66 -8.55 7.17
N PHE A 131 -10.66 -9.44 6.19
CA PHE A 131 -10.76 -10.89 6.38
C PHE A 131 -9.58 -11.45 7.19
N VAL A 132 -8.35 -11.01 6.90
CA VAL A 132 -7.16 -11.45 7.66
C VAL A 132 -7.23 -10.97 9.11
N LEU A 133 -7.70 -9.74 9.36
CA LEU A 133 -7.81 -9.18 10.70
C LEU A 133 -8.91 -9.81 11.54
N TYR A 134 -10.09 -10.02 10.96
CA TYR A 134 -11.31 -10.33 11.72
C TYR A 134 -11.99 -11.63 11.30
N GLY A 135 -11.49 -12.33 10.28
CA GLY A 135 -12.06 -13.59 9.83
C GLY A 135 -13.36 -13.47 9.05
N LEU A 136 -14.14 -14.55 9.02
CA LEU A 136 -15.45 -14.58 8.34
C LEU A 136 -16.53 -13.87 9.15
N ASP A 137 -16.38 -13.83 10.48
CA ASP A 137 -17.37 -13.29 11.41
C ASP A 137 -17.67 -11.81 11.13
N ILE A 138 -16.67 -11.06 10.68
CA ILE A 138 -16.86 -9.66 10.28
C ILE A 138 -17.85 -9.52 9.13
N PHE A 139 -17.83 -10.43 8.15
CA PHE A 139 -18.76 -10.37 7.02
C PHE A 139 -20.20 -10.66 7.46
N GLN A 140 -20.38 -11.54 8.44
CA GLN A 140 -21.69 -11.79 9.05
C GLN A 140 -22.20 -10.54 9.77
N ILE A 141 -21.33 -9.88 10.55
CA ILE A 141 -21.65 -8.60 11.20
C ILE A 141 -22.06 -7.55 10.16
N TYR A 142 -21.29 -7.39 9.08
CA TYR A 142 -21.63 -6.43 8.00
C TYR A 142 -22.96 -6.77 7.32
N GLU A 143 -23.27 -8.04 7.11
CA GLU A 143 -24.55 -8.48 6.53
C GLU A 143 -25.73 -8.14 7.45
N GLU A 144 -25.62 -8.41 8.75
CA GLU A 144 -26.67 -8.08 9.72
C GLU A 144 -26.84 -6.56 9.91
N MET A 145 -25.73 -5.81 9.91
CA MET A 145 -25.79 -4.34 9.88
C MET A 145 -26.50 -3.81 8.63
N PHE A 146 -26.23 -4.41 7.47
CA PHE A 146 -26.90 -4.04 6.23
C PHE A 146 -28.40 -4.31 6.28
N ARG A 147 -28.80 -5.51 6.75
CA ARG A 147 -30.21 -5.87 6.94
C ARG A 147 -30.91 -4.89 7.89
N PHE A 148 -30.26 -4.54 8.99
CA PHE A 148 -30.78 -3.55 9.93
C PHE A 148 -30.98 -2.17 9.28
N ALA A 149 -30.00 -1.69 8.51
CA ALA A 149 -30.08 -0.41 7.81
C ALA A 149 -31.20 -0.39 6.77
N VAL A 150 -31.31 -1.46 5.96
CA VAL A 150 -32.34 -1.61 4.93
C VAL A 150 -33.75 -1.61 5.54
N PHE A 151 -33.93 -2.33 6.65
CA PHE A 151 -35.19 -2.36 7.39
C PHE A 151 -35.56 -0.95 7.89
N LYS A 152 -34.59 -0.20 8.42
CA LYS A 152 -34.82 1.17 8.93
C LYS A 152 -35.07 2.20 7.83
N MET A 153 -34.47 2.03 6.65
CA MET A 153 -34.65 2.92 5.50
C MET A 153 -35.94 2.65 4.70
N GLY A 154 -36.69 1.59 5.04
CA GLY A 154 -37.91 1.24 4.31
C GLY A 154 -37.64 0.75 2.89
N LEU A 155 -36.46 0.16 2.63
CA LEU A 155 -36.06 -0.36 1.32
C LEU A 155 -36.00 -1.91 1.31
N PRO A 156 -37.06 -2.63 1.71
CA PRO A 156 -36.99 -4.08 2.02
C PRO A 156 -36.48 -4.97 0.88
N ASN A 157 -36.51 -4.49 -0.36
CA ASN A 157 -36.04 -5.21 -1.55
C ASN A 157 -34.58 -4.89 -1.93
N ALA A 158 -33.86 -4.07 -1.17
CA ALA A 158 -32.47 -3.76 -1.43
C ALA A 158 -31.59 -4.99 -1.13
N ASN A 159 -31.17 -5.69 -2.18
CA ASN A 159 -30.32 -6.86 -2.06
C ASN A 159 -28.84 -6.45 -1.88
N THR A 160 -28.17 -6.99 -0.86
CA THR A 160 -26.76 -6.75 -0.50
C THR A 160 -25.82 -6.83 -1.70
N PHE A 161 -26.07 -7.78 -2.62
CA PHE A 161 -25.28 -7.97 -3.82
C PHE A 161 -25.26 -6.73 -4.72
N HIS A 162 -26.39 -6.05 -4.91
CA HIS A 162 -26.45 -4.85 -5.77
C HIS A 162 -25.66 -3.69 -5.18
N VAL A 163 -25.66 -3.54 -3.85
CA VAL A 163 -24.90 -2.49 -3.17
C VAL A 163 -23.40 -2.77 -3.31
N VAL A 164 -22.96 -4.01 -3.06
CA VAL A 164 -21.57 -4.41 -3.28
C VAL A 164 -21.18 -4.22 -4.75
N LEU A 165 -22.00 -4.66 -5.70
CA LEU A 165 -21.76 -4.49 -7.12
C LEU A 165 -21.63 -3.00 -7.50
N SER A 166 -22.51 -2.14 -6.99
CA SER A 166 -22.44 -0.69 -7.25
C SER A 166 -21.12 -0.08 -6.76
N LEU A 167 -20.61 -0.52 -5.61
CA LEU A 167 -19.31 -0.09 -5.09
C LEU A 167 -18.16 -0.51 -6.03
N PHE A 168 -18.19 -1.75 -6.52
CA PHE A 168 -17.20 -2.24 -7.49
C PHE A 168 -17.28 -1.44 -8.80
N LEU A 169 -18.49 -1.15 -9.30
CA LEU A 169 -18.68 -0.34 -10.52
C LEU A 169 -18.14 1.09 -10.35
N ILE A 170 -18.42 1.74 -9.22
CA ILE A 170 -17.89 3.09 -8.93
C ILE A 170 -16.36 3.06 -8.92
N TYR A 171 -15.74 2.07 -8.25
CA TYR A 171 -14.28 1.94 -8.22
C TYR A 171 -13.70 1.67 -9.61
N ALA A 172 -14.34 0.82 -10.42
CA ALA A 172 -13.93 0.58 -11.80
C ALA A 172 -13.96 1.86 -12.64
N VAL A 173 -15.05 2.64 -12.54
CA VAL A 173 -15.19 3.93 -13.25
C VAL A 173 -14.11 4.93 -12.81
N LEU A 174 -13.89 5.08 -11.51
CA LEU A 174 -12.83 5.97 -11.00
C LEU A 174 -11.44 5.55 -11.52
N GLY A 175 -11.17 4.25 -11.56
CA GLY A 175 -9.93 3.71 -12.13
C GLY A 175 -9.77 4.01 -13.63
N MET A 176 -10.84 3.87 -14.41
CA MET A 176 -10.85 4.23 -15.85
C MET A 176 -10.58 5.73 -16.05
N LEU A 177 -11.23 6.60 -15.26
CA LEU A 177 -11.05 8.04 -15.33
C LEU A 177 -9.62 8.46 -14.97
N ALA A 178 -9.03 7.85 -13.94
CA ALA A 178 -7.63 8.09 -13.57
C ALA A 178 -6.66 7.65 -14.67
N ALA A 179 -6.89 6.49 -15.28
CA ALA A 179 -6.08 6.03 -16.41
C ALA A 179 -6.20 6.93 -17.63
N PHE A 180 -7.42 7.41 -17.93
CA PHE A 180 -7.66 8.36 -19.00
C PHE A 180 -6.93 9.69 -18.76
N ALA A 181 -7.02 10.23 -17.55
CA ALA A 181 -6.28 11.42 -17.16
C ALA A 181 -4.76 11.21 -17.32
N GLY A 182 -4.23 10.07 -16.84
CA GLY A 182 -2.83 9.71 -17.00
C GLY A 182 -2.40 9.66 -18.46
N TYR A 183 -3.20 9.02 -19.33
CA TYR A 183 -2.93 8.94 -20.77
C TYR A 183 -2.85 10.32 -21.43
N LEU A 184 -3.82 11.21 -21.14
CA LEU A 184 -3.86 12.57 -21.70
C LEU A 184 -2.66 13.41 -21.25
N ILE A 185 -2.37 13.41 -19.94
CA ILE A 185 -1.28 14.20 -19.37
C ILE A 185 0.07 13.68 -19.86
N GLY A 186 0.28 12.37 -19.85
CA GLY A 186 1.54 11.76 -20.30
C GLY A 186 1.81 12.01 -21.78
N SER A 187 0.76 11.99 -22.61
CA SER A 187 0.88 12.28 -24.04
C SER A 187 1.20 13.77 -24.30
N ARG A 188 0.65 14.68 -23.50
CA ARG A 188 1.01 16.12 -23.53
C ARG A 188 2.44 16.35 -23.07
N ALA A 189 2.85 15.75 -21.95
CA ALA A 189 4.21 15.86 -21.43
C ALA A 189 5.27 15.35 -22.43
N LEU A 190 4.98 14.25 -23.13
CA LEU A 190 5.84 13.73 -24.20
C LEU A 190 6.00 14.74 -25.35
N ASN A 191 4.92 15.41 -25.76
CA ASN A 191 4.98 16.44 -26.79
C ASN A 191 5.79 17.66 -26.33
N GLU A 192 5.63 18.07 -25.08
CA GLU A 192 6.35 19.20 -24.49
C GLU A 192 7.86 18.92 -24.35
N GLN A 193 8.25 17.70 -23.97
CA GLN A 193 9.65 17.26 -23.94
C GLN A 193 10.28 17.31 -25.34
N ASN A 194 9.57 16.85 -26.36
CA ASN A 194 10.04 16.91 -27.74
C ASN A 194 10.16 18.36 -28.27
N SER A 195 9.49 19.33 -27.64
CA SER A 195 9.51 20.75 -28.02
C SER A 195 10.60 21.60 -27.33
N GLY A 196 11.50 20.98 -26.53
CA GLY A 196 12.71 21.64 -26.03
C GLY A 196 12.57 22.44 -24.73
N LEU A 197 11.66 22.06 -23.83
CA LEU A 197 11.50 22.65 -22.49
C LEU A 197 11.97 21.68 -21.39
N PRO A 198 12.34 22.19 -20.20
CA PRO A 198 13.57 22.89 -19.83
C PRO A 198 14.67 21.93 -19.30
N ASP A 199 15.93 22.36 -19.37
CA ASP A 199 17.04 21.71 -18.66
C ASP A 199 16.81 21.75 -17.14
N PHE A 200 16.97 20.59 -16.50
CA PHE A 200 17.01 20.50 -15.04
C PHE A 200 18.29 21.20 -14.57
N THR A 201 18.15 22.41 -14.05
CA THR A 201 19.27 23.18 -13.52
C THR A 201 19.79 22.51 -12.25
N GLU A 202 21.11 22.28 -12.18
CA GLU A 202 21.88 21.61 -11.12
C GLU A 202 21.73 22.16 -9.67
N ALA A 203 20.74 22.98 -9.36
CA ALA A 203 20.69 23.76 -8.13
C ALA A 203 20.28 23.00 -6.85
N LEU A 204 20.11 21.67 -6.85
CA LEU A 204 19.58 20.94 -5.68
C LEU A 204 20.31 19.62 -5.36
N SER A 205 21.62 19.54 -5.60
CA SER A 205 22.39 18.29 -5.40
C SER A 205 23.00 18.06 -4.01
N HIS A 206 22.62 18.80 -2.97
CA HIS A 206 23.25 18.66 -1.64
C HIS A 206 22.30 18.31 -0.49
N GLY A 207 21.23 17.57 -0.78
CA GLY A 207 20.46 16.88 0.27
C GLY A 207 20.76 15.39 0.23
N LYS A 208 21.78 14.89 0.98
CA LYS A 208 21.76 13.46 1.31
C LYS A 208 20.54 13.26 2.21
N TRP A 209 19.52 12.56 1.73
CA TRP A 209 18.44 12.11 2.60
C TRP A 209 19.08 11.20 3.65
N GLU A 210 19.27 11.72 4.87
CA GLU A 210 19.81 10.96 5.97
C GLU A 210 18.85 9.79 6.23
N THR A 211 19.29 8.59 5.86
CA THR A 211 18.68 7.37 6.36
C THR A 211 18.87 7.40 7.87
N GLY A 212 17.84 7.82 8.60
CA GLY A 212 17.93 8.03 10.05
C GLY A 212 18.63 6.87 10.75
N ASP A 213 19.49 7.19 11.71
CA ASP A 213 20.43 6.27 12.38
C ASP A 213 19.71 4.97 12.83
N THR A 214 19.81 3.92 12.01
CA THR A 214 19.16 2.63 12.25
C THR A 214 20.03 1.77 13.16
N ARG A 215 20.24 2.20 14.40
CA ARG A 215 20.83 1.37 15.47
C ARG A 215 19.81 0.38 16.02
N GLY A 216 19.28 -0.49 15.15
CA GLY A 216 18.43 -1.62 15.52
C GLY A 216 19.21 -2.93 15.45
N ASN A 217 19.00 -3.83 16.41
CA ASN A 217 19.47 -5.21 16.27
C ASN A 217 18.48 -5.97 15.36
N TYR A 218 18.81 -6.11 14.09
CA TYR A 218 17.98 -6.83 13.10
C TYR A 218 18.37 -8.30 12.99
N SER A 219 17.41 -9.19 12.70
CA SER A 219 17.68 -10.62 12.52
C SER A 219 16.87 -11.21 11.36
N PRO A 220 17.52 -11.70 10.27
CA PRO A 220 16.85 -12.42 9.20
C PRO A 220 16.07 -13.66 9.69
N ALA A 221 16.54 -14.32 10.76
CA ALA A 221 15.86 -15.46 11.34
C ALA A 221 14.51 -15.06 11.98
N LEU A 222 14.44 -13.89 12.62
CA LEU A 222 13.18 -13.37 13.18
C LEU A 222 12.19 -12.98 12.08
N LEU A 223 12.67 -12.47 10.94
CA LEU A 223 11.83 -12.20 9.78
C LEU A 223 11.17 -13.49 9.26
N VAL A 224 11.95 -14.55 9.06
CA VAL A 224 11.43 -15.87 8.62
C VAL A 224 10.47 -16.45 9.66
N MET A 225 10.79 -16.31 10.95
CA MET A 225 9.92 -16.74 12.04
C MET A 225 8.55 -16.05 11.97
N HIS A 226 8.48 -14.73 11.79
CA HIS A 226 7.19 -14.04 11.66
C HIS A 226 6.40 -14.47 10.43
N ILE A 227 7.07 -14.68 9.29
CA ILE A 227 6.41 -15.14 8.05
C ILE A 227 5.73 -16.50 8.25
N ILE A 228 6.31 -17.38 9.04
CA ILE A 228 5.75 -18.72 9.31
C ILE A 228 4.74 -18.69 10.47
N LEU A 229 5.08 -17.99 11.56
CA LEU A 229 4.32 -18.04 12.80
C LEU A 229 2.99 -17.28 12.71
N ILE A 230 2.92 -16.17 11.98
CA ILE A 230 1.66 -15.42 11.83
C ILE A 230 0.57 -16.30 11.17
N PRO A 231 0.78 -16.92 9.98
CA PRO A 231 -0.20 -17.84 9.41
C PRO A 231 -0.56 -19.00 10.34
N LEU A 232 0.42 -19.58 11.03
CA LEU A 232 0.19 -20.70 11.95
C LEU A 232 -0.71 -20.29 13.13
N LEU A 233 -0.46 -19.13 13.73
CA LEU A 233 -1.30 -18.59 14.81
C LEU A 233 -2.70 -18.25 14.30
N LEU A 234 -2.82 -17.66 13.10
CA LEU A 234 -4.13 -17.40 12.49
C LEU A 234 -4.92 -18.68 12.22
N PHE A 235 -4.25 -19.73 11.76
CA PHE A 235 -4.84 -21.05 11.58
C PHE A 235 -5.29 -21.65 12.92
N GLY A 236 -4.46 -21.54 13.98
CA GLY A 236 -4.84 -21.96 15.33
C GLY A 236 -6.05 -21.19 15.86
N LEU A 237 -6.08 -19.87 15.69
CA LEU A 237 -7.22 -19.02 16.07
C LEU A 237 -8.50 -19.33 15.29
N ALA A 238 -8.41 -19.92 14.10
CA ALA A 238 -9.57 -20.28 13.29
C ALA A 238 -10.18 -21.65 13.67
N ASN A 239 -9.39 -22.56 14.23
CA ASN A 239 -9.81 -23.95 14.44
C ASN A 239 -9.90 -24.39 15.91
N LEU A 240 -9.30 -23.63 16.83
CA LEU A 240 -9.27 -23.98 18.25
C LEU A 240 -10.37 -23.27 19.03
N SER A 241 -10.76 -23.85 20.17
CA SER A 241 -11.67 -23.18 21.09
C SER A 241 -11.00 -21.93 21.71
N PRO A 242 -11.78 -20.92 22.13
CA PRO A 242 -11.23 -19.65 22.61
C PRO A 242 -10.19 -19.78 23.74
N GLY A 243 -10.32 -20.80 24.59
CA GLY A 243 -9.35 -21.07 25.67
C GLY A 243 -7.97 -21.49 25.14
N TYR A 244 -7.93 -22.44 24.21
CA TYR A 244 -6.67 -22.88 23.58
C TYR A 244 -6.07 -21.79 22.69
N SER A 245 -6.92 -21.02 22.00
CA SER A 245 -6.52 -19.85 21.22
C SER A 245 -5.70 -18.85 22.03
N LEU A 246 -6.07 -18.59 23.29
CA LEU A 246 -5.31 -17.69 24.15
C LEU A 246 -3.94 -18.27 24.51
N LEU A 247 -3.88 -19.56 24.86
CA LEU A 247 -2.64 -20.22 25.26
C LEU A 247 -1.57 -20.21 24.15
N ILE A 248 -1.96 -20.40 22.89
CA ILE A 248 -1.00 -20.38 21.77
C ILE A 248 -0.51 -18.97 21.42
N VAL A 249 -1.32 -17.93 21.65
CA VAL A 249 -0.99 -16.55 21.28
C VAL A 249 -0.19 -15.83 22.36
N LEU A 250 -0.38 -16.16 23.64
CA LEU A 250 0.32 -15.51 24.76
C LEU A 250 1.86 -15.53 24.64
N PRO A 251 2.52 -16.66 24.30
CA PRO A 251 3.97 -16.69 24.10
C PRO A 251 4.44 -15.73 22.99
N TYR A 252 3.65 -15.63 21.91
CA TYR A 252 3.95 -14.72 20.80
C TYR A 252 3.85 -13.25 21.22
N PHE A 253 2.82 -12.90 21.99
CA PHE A 253 2.68 -11.55 22.55
C PHE A 253 3.80 -11.21 23.51
N ALA A 254 4.22 -12.14 24.37
CA ALA A 254 5.35 -11.95 25.27
C ALA A 254 6.66 -11.69 24.49
N LEU A 255 6.93 -12.49 23.45
CA LEU A 255 8.09 -12.31 22.57
C LEU A 255 8.08 -10.93 21.91
N ILE A 256 6.93 -10.50 21.36
CA ILE A 256 6.82 -9.19 20.71
C ILE A 256 6.97 -8.05 21.70
N ALA A 257 6.37 -8.17 22.88
CA ALA A 257 6.45 -7.15 23.92
C ALA A 257 7.89 -6.96 24.42
N TRP A 258 8.63 -8.06 24.57
CA TRP A 258 10.03 -8.05 24.97
C TRP A 258 10.95 -7.47 23.89
N ARG A 259 10.78 -7.91 22.62
CA ARG A 259 11.70 -7.58 21.53
C ARG A 259 11.39 -6.25 20.85
N TYR A 260 10.12 -5.93 20.60
CA TYR A 260 9.69 -4.82 19.74
C TYR A 260 9.02 -3.70 20.53
N ARG A 261 9.84 -2.80 21.11
CA ARG A 261 9.33 -1.62 21.84
C ARG A 261 8.38 -0.76 21.02
N ILE A 262 8.56 -0.68 19.70
CA ILE A 262 7.66 0.07 18.79
C ILE A 262 6.26 -0.55 18.76
N ALA A 263 6.15 -1.88 18.74
CA ALA A 263 4.86 -2.56 18.76
C ALA A 263 4.11 -2.27 20.06
N VAL A 264 4.81 -2.31 21.21
CA VAL A 264 4.22 -1.98 22.52
C VAL A 264 3.74 -0.53 22.61
N ARG A 265 4.49 0.44 22.04
CA ARG A 265 4.04 1.84 21.99
C ARG A 265 2.70 2.01 21.26
N ARG A 266 2.39 1.15 20.29
CA ARG A 266 1.11 1.18 19.58
C ARG A 266 -0.06 0.78 20.49
N LEU A 267 0.15 -0.23 21.33
CA LEU A 267 -0.83 -0.65 22.33
C LEU A 267 -1.10 0.44 23.38
N LYS A 268 -0.20 1.41 23.58
CA LYS A 268 -0.44 2.53 24.49
C LYS A 268 -1.41 3.59 23.93
N LYS A 269 -1.71 3.56 22.62
CA LYS A 269 -2.57 4.58 22.00
C LYS A 269 -4.04 4.27 22.27
N TRP A 270 -4.76 5.21 22.89
CA TRP A 270 -6.21 5.12 23.13
C TRP A 270 -7.02 4.74 21.88
N MET A 271 -6.71 5.36 20.73
CA MET A 271 -7.47 5.13 19.50
C MET A 271 -7.44 3.67 19.02
N PHE A 272 -6.41 2.92 19.41
CA PHE A 272 -6.30 1.49 19.11
C PHE A 272 -7.33 0.67 19.91
N TRP A 273 -7.45 0.93 21.21
CA TRP A 273 -8.42 0.25 22.07
C TRP A 273 -9.86 0.57 21.69
N MET A 274 -10.12 1.79 21.23
CA MET A 274 -11.44 2.15 20.70
C MET A 274 -11.85 1.28 19.51
N GLN A 275 -10.93 0.95 18.60
CA GLN A 275 -11.23 0.07 17.47
C GLN A 275 -11.62 -1.34 17.97
N LEU A 276 -10.87 -1.87 18.94
CA LEU A 276 -11.17 -3.18 19.54
C LEU A 276 -12.51 -3.17 20.28
N LEU A 277 -12.80 -2.11 21.04
CA LEU A 277 -14.08 -1.93 21.72
C LEU A 277 -15.25 -1.88 20.73
N VAL A 278 -15.11 -1.13 19.64
CA VAL A 278 -16.14 -1.05 18.59
C VAL A 278 -16.40 -2.43 18.00
N ILE A 279 -15.37 -3.23 17.74
CA ILE A 279 -15.55 -4.61 17.21
C ILE A 279 -16.30 -5.48 18.21
N LEU A 280 -15.98 -5.40 19.51
CA LEU A 280 -16.69 -6.15 20.54
C LEU A 280 -18.16 -5.72 20.64
N LEU A 281 -18.44 -4.42 20.54
CA LEU A 281 -19.82 -3.91 20.51
C LEU A 281 -20.57 -4.38 19.27
N LEU A 282 -19.94 -4.29 18.08
CA LEU A 282 -20.54 -4.78 16.84
C LEU A 282 -20.83 -6.29 16.91
N ALA A 283 -19.90 -7.08 17.45
CA ALA A 283 -20.13 -8.50 17.69
C ALA A 283 -21.28 -8.73 18.67
N LEU A 284 -21.37 -7.97 19.77
CA LEU A 284 -22.44 -8.10 20.75
C LEU A 284 -23.83 -7.79 20.16
N PHE A 285 -23.94 -6.78 19.29
CA PHE A 285 -25.22 -6.34 18.73
C PHE A 285 -25.62 -7.04 17.43
N PHE A 286 -24.64 -7.45 16.61
CA PHE A 286 -24.86 -7.97 15.26
C PHE A 286 -24.23 -9.35 15.03
N GLY A 287 -23.64 -9.96 16.06
CA GLY A 287 -23.11 -11.32 16.00
C GLY A 287 -24.23 -12.35 15.90
N LYS A 288 -24.05 -13.34 15.03
CA LYS A 288 -25.01 -14.43 14.87
C LYS A 288 -24.84 -15.42 16.02
N THR A 289 -25.93 -15.66 16.75
CA THR A 289 -25.94 -16.49 17.95
C THR A 289 -26.93 -17.64 17.80
N SER A 290 -26.59 -18.78 18.39
CA SER A 290 -27.42 -19.99 18.33
C SER A 290 -28.41 -20.06 19.49
N ALA A 291 -28.10 -19.39 20.60
CA ALA A 291 -28.93 -19.32 21.80
C ALA A 291 -29.60 -17.94 21.95
N SER A 292 -30.81 -17.91 22.52
CA SER A 292 -31.50 -16.65 22.84
C SER A 292 -31.11 -16.12 24.23
N GLY A 293 -31.32 -14.83 24.47
CA GLY A 293 -31.10 -14.21 25.78
C GLY A 293 -29.62 -14.05 26.16
N MET A 294 -29.29 -14.32 27.43
CA MET A 294 -27.95 -14.08 27.99
C MET A 294 -26.89 -15.03 27.40
N ALA A 295 -27.25 -16.28 27.13
CA ALA A 295 -26.34 -17.27 26.55
C ALA A 295 -25.88 -16.87 25.15
N GLY A 296 -26.79 -16.37 24.31
CA GLY A 296 -26.44 -15.83 22.99
C GLY A 296 -25.50 -14.63 23.07
N LYS A 297 -25.77 -13.69 23.99
CA LYS A 297 -24.88 -12.52 24.19
C LYS A 297 -23.46 -12.93 24.59
N LEU A 298 -23.31 -13.98 25.41
CA LEU A 298 -21.99 -14.52 25.79
C LEU A 298 -21.29 -15.20 24.60
N GLU A 299 -22.04 -15.93 23.76
CA GLU A 299 -21.53 -16.53 22.51
C GLU A 299 -21.02 -15.44 21.55
N ALA A 300 -21.81 -14.40 21.32
CA ALA A 300 -21.43 -13.23 20.51
C ALA A 300 -20.19 -12.52 21.04
N LEU A 301 -20.09 -12.33 22.35
CA LEU A 301 -18.92 -11.71 22.97
C LEU A 301 -17.67 -12.59 22.83
N SER A 302 -17.82 -13.91 22.92
CA SER A 302 -16.73 -14.87 22.72
C SER A 302 -16.20 -14.82 21.27
N GLN A 303 -17.09 -14.77 20.28
CA GLN A 303 -16.72 -14.55 18.88
C GLN A 303 -16.00 -13.21 18.70
N GLY A 304 -16.53 -12.14 19.30
CA GLY A 304 -15.89 -10.82 19.35
C GLY A 304 -14.46 -10.86 19.91
N PHE A 305 -14.25 -11.61 21.00
CA PHE A 305 -12.94 -11.76 21.60
C PHE A 305 -11.96 -12.50 20.69
N SER A 306 -12.40 -13.55 19.99
CA SER A 306 -11.57 -14.24 18.99
C SER A 306 -11.14 -13.30 17.85
N MET A 307 -12.05 -12.46 17.35
CA MET A 307 -11.72 -11.43 16.37
C MET A 307 -10.68 -10.43 16.89
N VAL A 308 -10.80 -10.01 18.15
CA VAL A 308 -9.82 -9.12 18.79
C VAL A 308 -8.45 -9.79 18.89
N LEU A 309 -8.38 -11.05 19.35
CA LEU A 309 -7.11 -11.79 19.41
C LEU A 309 -6.45 -11.92 18.03
N ARG A 310 -7.24 -12.21 17.00
CA ARG A 310 -6.76 -12.28 15.61
C ARG A 310 -6.19 -10.95 15.16
N ALA A 311 -6.93 -9.86 15.36
CA ALA A 311 -6.47 -8.52 15.02
C ALA A 311 -5.17 -8.15 15.76
N LEU A 312 -5.05 -8.52 17.05
CA LEU A 312 -3.82 -8.32 17.84
C LEU A 312 -2.63 -9.08 17.25
N VAL A 313 -2.80 -10.37 16.90
CA VAL A 313 -1.75 -11.18 16.25
C VAL A 313 -1.27 -10.53 14.96
N VAL A 314 -2.20 -10.12 14.08
CA VAL A 314 -1.85 -9.49 12.81
C VAL A 314 -1.18 -8.15 13.02
N VAL A 315 -1.75 -7.28 13.87
CA VAL A 315 -1.23 -5.92 14.09
C VAL A 315 0.16 -5.96 14.72
N LEU A 316 0.36 -6.79 15.75
CA LEU A 316 1.64 -6.90 16.44
C LEU A 316 2.66 -7.66 15.59
N GLY A 317 2.24 -8.72 14.90
CA GLY A 317 3.11 -9.48 14.02
C GLY A 317 3.58 -8.69 12.80
N PHE A 318 2.69 -7.93 12.15
CA PHE A 318 3.08 -7.02 11.07
C PHE A 318 3.94 -5.86 11.59
N SER A 319 3.76 -5.42 12.84
CA SER A 319 4.67 -4.45 13.44
C SER A 319 6.07 -5.03 13.59
N GLY A 320 6.21 -6.24 14.14
CA GLY A 320 7.49 -6.94 14.24
C GLY A 320 8.14 -7.20 12.88
N LEU A 321 7.38 -7.76 11.93
CA LEU A 321 7.82 -8.00 10.56
C LEU A 321 8.29 -6.70 9.90
N SER A 322 7.54 -5.60 10.04
CA SER A 322 7.94 -4.31 9.47
C SER A 322 9.22 -3.76 10.08
N THR A 323 9.48 -3.99 11.37
CA THR A 323 10.74 -3.56 12.00
C THR A 323 11.94 -4.37 11.52
N GLU A 324 11.77 -5.66 11.27
CA GLU A 324 12.83 -6.51 10.71
C GLU A 324 13.06 -6.26 9.22
N LEU A 325 12.04 -5.77 8.51
CA LEU A 325 12.10 -5.42 7.08
C LEU A 325 12.81 -4.08 6.80
N ARG A 326 13.04 -3.21 7.81
CA ARG A 326 13.68 -1.89 7.60
C ARG A 326 15.16 -2.03 7.19
N ALA A 327 15.52 -1.27 6.14
CA ALA A 327 16.83 -0.91 5.56
C ALA A 327 18.03 -1.91 5.66
N PRO A 328 18.77 -2.09 6.76
CA PRO A 328 20.04 -2.83 6.73
C PRO A 328 19.94 -4.33 6.38
N VAL A 329 18.80 -4.99 6.60
CA VAL A 329 18.61 -6.40 6.19
C VAL A 329 18.43 -6.52 4.69
N LEU A 330 17.63 -5.66 4.06
CA LEU A 330 17.44 -5.65 2.61
C LEU A 330 18.77 -5.36 1.89
N GLN A 331 19.59 -4.44 2.41
CA GLN A 331 20.91 -4.14 1.87
C GLN A 331 21.85 -5.37 1.93
N LYS A 332 21.92 -6.08 3.07
CA LYS A 332 22.76 -7.29 3.21
C LYS A 332 22.23 -8.50 2.43
N LEU A 333 20.91 -8.69 2.36
CA LEU A 333 20.27 -9.81 1.68
C LEU A 333 20.38 -9.66 0.15
N PHE A 334 20.11 -8.46 -0.39
CA PHE A 334 20.16 -8.19 -1.82
C PHE A 334 21.57 -8.01 -2.39
N TYR A 335 22.56 -7.72 -1.55
CA TYR A 335 23.96 -7.71 -1.98
C TYR A 335 24.50 -9.14 -2.18
N LYS A 336 24.05 -10.11 -1.37
CA LYS A 336 24.53 -11.51 -1.40
C LYS A 336 23.76 -12.42 -2.35
N THR A 337 22.49 -12.12 -2.62
CA THR A 337 21.67 -12.85 -3.60
C THR A 337 21.62 -12.01 -4.89
N GLY A 338 21.46 -12.59 -6.09
CA GLY A 338 21.63 -11.92 -7.41
C GLY A 338 20.75 -10.69 -7.74
N PHE A 339 20.26 -9.94 -6.76
CA PHE A 339 19.42 -8.74 -6.83
C PHE A 339 20.22 -7.42 -6.83
N LYS A 340 21.50 -7.43 -7.24
CA LYS A 340 22.35 -6.23 -7.36
C LYS A 340 21.64 -5.07 -8.09
N GLN A 341 20.88 -5.37 -9.15
CA GLN A 341 20.14 -4.36 -9.92
C GLN A 341 18.99 -3.70 -9.14
N LEU A 342 18.29 -4.45 -8.29
CA LEU A 342 17.23 -3.90 -7.44
C LEU A 342 17.84 -2.96 -6.39
N TYR A 343 18.96 -3.37 -5.78
CA TYR A 343 19.69 -2.54 -4.82
C TYR A 343 20.18 -1.22 -5.46
N MET A 344 20.82 -1.30 -6.63
CA MET A 344 21.24 -0.12 -7.40
C MET A 344 20.05 0.76 -7.75
N ALA A 345 18.93 0.16 -8.16
CA ALA A 345 17.74 0.90 -8.53
C ALA A 345 17.11 1.66 -7.34
N ILE A 346 17.12 1.07 -6.14
CA ILE A 346 16.67 1.73 -4.91
C ILE A 346 17.59 2.90 -4.56
N ASN A 347 18.91 2.72 -4.62
CA ASN A 347 19.86 3.81 -4.36
C ASN A 347 19.69 4.97 -5.36
N ASN A 348 19.50 4.65 -6.64
CA ASN A 348 19.22 5.65 -7.67
C ASN A 348 17.90 6.38 -7.41
N ALA A 349 16.86 5.67 -6.96
CA ALA A 349 15.58 6.31 -6.63
C ALA A 349 15.71 7.24 -5.40
N PHE A 350 16.50 6.86 -4.39
CA PHE A 350 16.78 7.72 -3.23
C PHE A 350 17.65 8.93 -3.56
N SER A 351 18.60 8.82 -4.50
CA SER A 351 19.48 9.92 -4.84
C SER A 351 18.75 11.08 -5.54
N ILE A 352 17.70 10.79 -6.30
CA ILE A 352 16.86 11.80 -6.97
C ILE A 352 15.64 12.20 -6.14
N LEU A 353 15.30 11.47 -5.08
CA LEU A 353 14.10 11.71 -4.27
C LEU A 353 14.03 13.15 -3.70
N PRO A 354 15.10 13.73 -3.11
CA PRO A 354 15.07 15.11 -2.62
C PRO A 354 14.74 16.11 -3.72
N ALA A 355 15.43 16.02 -4.87
CA ALA A 355 15.17 16.87 -6.03
C ALA A 355 13.71 16.75 -6.53
N ILE A 356 13.18 15.53 -6.56
CA ILE A 356 11.79 15.27 -6.92
C ILE A 356 10.81 15.90 -5.91
N VAL A 357 11.06 15.77 -4.61
CA VAL A 357 10.21 16.33 -3.54
C VAL A 357 10.25 17.86 -3.53
N ASP A 358 11.43 18.45 -3.74
CA ASP A 358 11.61 19.90 -3.80
C ASP A 358 10.98 20.51 -5.06
N GLY A 359 11.02 19.77 -6.17
CA GLY A 359 10.37 20.15 -7.43
C GLY A 359 8.85 19.88 -7.47
N MET A 360 8.31 19.14 -6.49
CA MET A 360 6.88 18.88 -6.40
C MET A 360 6.12 20.08 -5.84
N ALA A 361 4.87 20.25 -6.27
CA ALA A 361 3.98 21.23 -5.67
C ALA A 361 3.84 20.96 -4.16
N THR A 362 3.73 22.03 -3.37
CA THR A 362 3.49 21.90 -1.92
C THR A 362 2.28 20.99 -1.64
N PRO A 363 2.22 20.26 -0.51
CA PRO A 363 1.15 19.30 -0.24
C PRO A 363 -0.27 19.88 -0.43
N GLY A 364 -0.47 21.14 -0.04
CA GLY A 364 -1.74 21.85 -0.22
C GLY A 364 -2.07 22.17 -1.68
N GLN A 365 -1.08 22.56 -2.49
CA GLN A 365 -1.26 22.78 -3.93
C GLN A 365 -1.47 21.46 -4.68
N PHE A 366 -0.74 20.41 -4.30
CA PHE A 366 -0.87 19.07 -4.87
C PHE A 366 -2.30 18.53 -4.73
N ILE A 367 -2.95 18.73 -3.58
CA ILE A 367 -4.34 18.27 -3.39
C ILE A 367 -5.35 19.16 -4.11
N ARG A 368 -5.09 20.46 -4.24
CA ARG A 368 -5.97 21.35 -5.01
C ARG A 368 -5.94 21.03 -6.50
N ASN A 369 -4.77 20.68 -7.05
CA ASN A 369 -4.60 20.44 -8.48
C ASN A 369 -3.67 19.23 -8.77
N PRO A 370 -4.07 18.00 -8.39
CA PRO A 370 -3.19 16.83 -8.46
C PRO A 370 -2.75 16.50 -9.88
N ILE A 371 -3.66 16.64 -10.86
CA ILE A 371 -3.38 16.43 -12.28
C ILE A 371 -2.28 17.37 -12.78
N ARG A 372 -2.34 18.66 -12.42
CA ARG A 372 -1.34 19.65 -12.85
C ARG A 372 0.01 19.38 -12.21
N SER A 373 0.04 19.00 -10.93
CA SER A 373 1.28 18.64 -10.24
C SER A 373 1.95 17.43 -10.86
N ILE A 374 1.18 16.38 -11.19
CA ILE A 374 1.69 15.20 -11.89
C ILE A 374 2.20 15.58 -13.29
N ALA A 375 1.47 16.42 -14.03
CA ALA A 375 1.88 16.88 -15.35
C ALA A 375 3.26 17.56 -15.33
N LEU A 376 3.47 18.50 -14.39
CA LEU A 376 4.75 19.19 -14.21
C LEU A 376 5.87 18.21 -13.87
N SER A 377 5.62 17.26 -12.96
CA SER A 377 6.62 16.23 -12.63
C SER A 377 6.97 15.33 -13.81
N LEU A 378 6.00 15.01 -14.69
CA LEU A 378 6.23 14.17 -15.87
C LEU A 378 7.11 14.86 -16.92
N GLN A 379 7.11 16.20 -17.00
CA GLN A 379 7.95 16.95 -17.94
C GLN A 379 9.46 16.76 -17.65
N TYR A 380 9.86 16.57 -16.39
CA TYR A 380 11.26 16.42 -15.99
C TYR A 380 11.79 14.97 -16.04
N VAL A 381 10.99 14.00 -16.48
CA VAL A 381 11.35 12.57 -16.45
C VAL A 381 12.64 12.25 -17.20
N ASP A 382 12.83 12.81 -18.41
CA ASP A 382 14.04 12.57 -19.20
C ASP A 382 15.29 13.19 -18.56
N SER A 383 15.16 14.39 -17.97
CA SER A 383 16.27 15.05 -17.26
C SER A 383 16.73 14.26 -16.03
N TRP A 384 15.83 13.67 -15.25
CA TRP A 384 16.20 12.83 -14.12
C TRP A 384 16.87 11.52 -14.54
N HIS A 385 16.47 10.98 -15.69
CA HIS A 385 17.15 9.80 -16.25
C HIS A 385 18.55 10.13 -16.75
N GLN A 386 18.74 11.24 -17.46
CA GLN A 386 20.06 11.71 -17.87
C GLN A 386 20.98 11.91 -16.66
N HIS A 387 20.50 12.62 -15.63
CA HIS A 387 21.26 12.82 -14.39
C HIS A 387 21.69 11.50 -13.71
N LEU A 388 20.84 10.46 -13.75
CA LEU A 388 21.21 9.14 -13.25
C LEU A 388 22.25 8.46 -14.14
N MET A 389 22.16 8.61 -15.46
CA MET A 389 23.11 8.02 -16.40
C MET A 389 24.50 8.66 -16.28
N ASP A 390 24.58 9.98 -16.06
CA ASP A 390 25.84 10.71 -15.90
C ASP A 390 26.59 10.35 -14.61
N ARG A 391 25.88 9.81 -13.61
CA ARG A 391 26.43 9.38 -12.31
C ARG A 391 26.75 7.88 -12.23
N LEU A 392 26.39 7.10 -13.26
CA LEU A 392 26.79 5.70 -13.33
C LEU A 392 28.27 5.63 -13.77
N PRO A 393 29.13 4.88 -13.05
CA PRO A 393 30.54 4.74 -13.38
C PRO A 393 30.80 3.97 -14.68
#